data_AF-A0A699THU6-F1
#
_entry.id   AF-A0A699THU6-F1
#
_cell.length_a   1.000
_cell.length_b   1.000
_cell.length_c   1.000
_cell.angle_alpha   90.00
_cell.angle_beta   90.00
_cell.angle_gamma   90.00
#
_symmetry.space_group_name_H-M   'P 1'
#
loop_
_entity.id
_entity.type
_entity.pdbx_description
1 polymer ?
#
loop_
_entity_poly.entity_id
_entity_poly.type
_entity_poly.pdbx_seq_one_letter_code
_entity_poly.pdbx_strand_id
1 'polypeptide(L)' 'NADTLRAQNMESFPTFNQVTADLTPVNAKKVAVQFDYFKILGLIPVKAPDTARGSLEITYLDEEL' A
#
# COMPACT_ATOMS: atom_id res chain seq x y z
N ASN A 1 -15.47 9.82 -10.23
CA ASN A 1 -14.73 9.92 -8.95
C ASN A 1 -13.39 9.26 -9.22
N ALA A 2 -12.26 9.92 -8.94
CA ALA A 2 -10.96 9.26 -9.06
C ALA A 2 -10.85 8.33 -7.85
N ASP A 3 -11.35 7.10 -7.99
CA ASP A 3 -11.54 6.20 -6.86
C ASP A 3 -10.18 5.88 -6.22
N THR A 4 -10.05 6.16 -4.91
CA THR A 4 -8.89 5.76 -4.11
C THR A 4 -8.80 4.24 -4.14
N LEU A 5 -7.65 3.70 -4.53
CA LEU A 5 -7.41 2.27 -4.60
C LEU A 5 -6.90 1.74 -3.26
N ARG A 6 -7.02 0.44 -3.02
CA ARG A 6 -6.55 -0.23 -1.80
C ARG A 6 -5.36 -1.13 -2.09
N ALA A 7 -4.37 -1.08 -1.20
CA ALA A 7 -3.24 -1.99 -1.19
C ALA A 7 -3.23 -2.82 0.11
N GLN A 8 -2.87 -4.09 -0.04
CA GLN A 8 -2.56 -4.97 1.08
C GLN A 8 -1.34 -5.81 0.71
N ASN A 9 -0.37 -5.89 1.61
CA ASN A 9 0.70 -6.87 1.56
C ASN A 9 0.63 -7.76 2.80
N MET A 10 0.76 -9.06 2.60
CA MET A 10 0.73 -10.06 3.65
C MET A 10 1.95 -10.95 3.49
N GLU A 11 2.84 -10.87 4.48
CA GLU A 11 4.01 -11.71 4.58
C GLU A 11 3.61 -13.13 4.97
N SER A 12 4.41 -14.11 4.56
CA SER A 12 4.27 -15.51 4.94
C SER A 12 5.07 -15.83 6.22
N PHE A 13 5.13 -17.10 6.59
CA PHE A 13 6.01 -17.59 7.67
C PHE A 13 7.46 -17.11 7.47
N PRO A 14 8.19 -16.70 8.53
CA PRO A 14 7.90 -16.90 9.95
C PRO A 14 7.12 -15.79 10.66
N THR A 15 6.99 -14.61 10.06
CA THR A 15 6.55 -13.41 10.76
C THR A 15 5.10 -13.04 10.46
N PHE A 16 4.54 -13.41 9.31
CA PHE A 16 3.15 -13.11 8.96
C PHE A 16 2.75 -11.63 9.15
N ASN A 17 3.69 -10.71 8.95
CA ASN A 17 3.39 -9.28 9.05
C ASN A 17 2.42 -8.89 7.93
N GLN A 18 1.59 -7.88 8.19
CA GLN A 18 0.63 -7.39 7.20
C GLN A 18 0.66 -5.88 7.18
N VAL A 19 0.36 -5.29 6.03
CA VAL A 19 0.20 -3.85 5.89
C VAL A 19 -0.97 -3.55 4.97
N THR A 20 -1.77 -2.57 5.35
CA THR A 20 -2.84 -2.02 4.51
C THR A 20 -2.59 -0.54 4.24
N ALA A 21 -2.96 -0.09 3.05
CA ALA A 21 -2.78 1.29 2.62
C ALA A 21 -3.85 1.74 1.62
N ASP A 22 -4.07 3.04 1.57
CA ASP A 22 -4.76 3.73 0.50
C ASP A 22 -3.75 4.15 -0.58
N LEU A 23 -4.16 4.02 -1.84
CA LEU A 23 -3.40 4.42 -3.02
C LEU A 23 -4.15 5.53 -3.75
N THR A 24 -3.52 6.69 -3.88
CA THR A 24 -4.07 7.81 -4.64
C THR A 24 -3.29 7.99 -5.93
N PRO A 25 -3.93 7.89 -7.11
CA PRO A 25 -3.27 8.16 -8.39
C PRO A 25 -2.75 9.59 -8.44
N VAL A 26 -1.45 9.77 -8.71
CA VAL A 26 -0.85 11.09 -8.91
C VAL A 26 -0.72 11.39 -10.40
N ASN A 27 -0.34 10.38 -11.18
CA ASN A 27 -0.34 10.39 -12.64
C ASN A 27 -0.36 8.94 -13.17
N ALA A 28 -0.32 8.76 -14.49
CA ALA A 28 -0.37 7.45 -15.14
C ALA A 28 0.76 6.48 -14.73
N LYS A 29 1.84 6.94 -14.12
CA LYS A 29 3.00 6.11 -13.77
C LYS A 29 3.34 6.12 -12.28
N LYS A 30 2.54 6.79 -11.44
CA LYS A 30 2.84 6.96 -10.02
C LYS A 30 1.59 7.04 -9.16
N VAL A 31 1.62 6.33 -8.05
CA VAL A 31 0.64 6.44 -6.97
C VAL A 31 1.29 6.90 -5.67
N ALA A 32 0.58 7.74 -4.93
CA ALA A 32 0.91 8.05 -3.55
C ALA A 32 0.34 6.95 -2.63
N VAL A 33 1.06 6.61 -1.58
CA VAL A 33 0.69 5.60 -0.60
C VAL A 33 0.47 6.27 0.75
N GLN A 34 -0.68 6.02 1.36
CA GLN A 34 -0.96 6.36 2.76
C GLN A 34 -1.19 5.07 3.53
N PHE A 35 -0.31 4.76 4.48
CA PHE A 35 -0.44 3.54 5.30
C PHE A 35 -1.54 3.73 6.35
N ASP A 36 -2.31 2.67 6.61
CA ASP A 36 -3.37 2.65 7.62
C ASP A 36 -2.92 1.89 8.87
N TYR A 37 -2.54 0.62 8.68
CA TYR A 37 -2.20 -0.30 9.75
C TYR A 37 -1.06 -1.23 9.36
N PHE A 38 -0.25 -1.57 10.35
CA PHE A 38 0.70 -2.66 10.32
C PHE A 38 0.25 -3.74 11.30
N LYS A 39 0.20 -4.99 10.87
CA LYS A 39 -0.03 -6.14 11.76
C LYS A 39 1.31 -6.80 12.04
N ILE A 40 1.71 -6.83 13.30
CA ILE A 40 2.99 -7.40 13.72
C ILE A 40 2.76 -8.83 14.22
N LEU A 41 3.60 -9.77 13.75
CA LEU A 41 3.54 -11.19 14.11
C LEU A 41 2.15 -11.81 13.89
N GLY A 42 1.38 -11.32 12.91
CA GLY A 42 0.02 -11.77 12.63
C GLY A 42 -1.03 -11.48 13.72
N LEU A 43 -0.70 -10.73 14.78
CA LEU A 43 -1.55 -10.57 15.95
C LEU A 43 -1.87 -9.10 16.29
N ILE A 44 -0.87 -8.22 16.34
CA ILE A 44 -1.01 -6.88 16.92
C ILE A 44 -1.19 -5.84 15.82
N PRO A 45 -2.38 -5.22 15.67
CA PRO A 45 -2.55 -4.09 14.75
C PRO A 45 -1.99 -2.80 15.36
N VAL A 46 -1.16 -2.11 14.60
CA VAL A 46 -0.55 -0.83 14.93
C VAL A 46 -0.99 0.17 13.88
N LYS A 47 -1.70 1.22 14.31
CA LYS A 47 -2.12 2.30 13.41
C LYS A 47 -0.88 3.07 12.94
N ALA A 48 -0.78 3.27 11.64
CA ALA A 48 0.27 4.08 11.05
C ALA A 48 0.05 5.57 11.40
N PRO A 49 1.11 6.33 11.71
CA PRO A 49 0.98 7.78 11.86
C PRO A 49 0.67 8.42 10.50
N ASP A 50 0.04 9.60 10.49
CA ASP A 50 -0.28 10.33 9.25
C ASP A 50 0.96 10.67 8.42
N THR A 51 2.14 10.68 9.04
CA THR A 51 3.43 10.90 8.37
C THR A 51 3.97 9.67 7.65
N ALA A 52 3.42 8.48 7.90
CA ALA A 52 3.78 7.25 7.20
C ALA A 52 3.17 7.27 5.79
N ARG A 53 3.91 7.88 4.87
CA ARG A 53 3.55 8.03 3.46
C ARG A 53 4.66 7.48 2.57
N GLY A 54 4.29 7.07 1.37
CA GLY A 54 5.22 6.58 0.35
C GLY A 54 4.75 6.90 -1.06
N SER A 55 5.50 6.41 -2.05
CA SER A 55 5.11 6.44 -3.45
C SER A 55 5.54 5.16 -4.14
N LEU A 56 4.71 4.67 -5.06
CA LEU A 56 5.04 3.53 -5.91
C LEU A 56 5.04 3.96 -7.37
N GLU A 57 6.01 3.46 -8.12
CA GLU A 57 6.05 3.58 -9.56
C GLU A 57 5.24 2.44 -10.19
N ILE A 58 4.45 2.79 -11.20
CA ILE A 58 3.67 1.83 -11.97
C ILE A 58 4.48 1.45 -13.19
N THR A 59 4.78 0.15 -13.31
CA THR A 59 5.36 -0.43 -14.52
C THR A 59 4.29 -1.31 -15.17
N TYR A 60 3.94 -0.99 -16.40
CA TYR A 60 3.04 -1.80 -17.20
C TYR A 60 3.84 -2.88 -17.91
N LEU A 61 3.26 -4.08 -18.03
CA LEU A 61 3.89 -5.16 -18.76
C LEU A 61 3.92 -4.86 -20.27
N ASP A 62 2.87 -4.20 -20.76
CA ASP A 62 2.68 -3.83 -22.16
C ASP A 62 2.49 -2.30 -22.30
N GLU A 63 2.76 -1.75 -23.48
CA GLU A 63 2.70 -0.30 -23.74
C GLU A 63 1.30 0.21 -24.14
N GLU A 64 0.29 -0.65 -24.22
CA GLU A 64 -1.09 -0.22 -24.53
C GLU A 64 -1.77 0.36 -23.28
N LEU A 65 -2.17 1.63 -23.38
CA LEU A 65 -2.93 2.40 -22.39
C LEU A 65 -4.35 2.70 -22.90
#